data_AF-A0A919LPA7-F1
#
_entry.id   AF-A0A919LPA7-F1
#
_cell.length_a   1.000
_cell.length_b   1.000
_cell.length_c   1.000
_cell.angle_alpha   90.00
_cell.angle_beta   90.00
_cell.angle_gamma   90.00
#
_symmetry.space_group_name_H-M   'P 1'
#
loop_
_entity.id
_entity.type
_entity.pdbx_description
1 polymer ?
#
loop_
_entity_poly.entity_id
_entity_poly.type
_entity_poly.pdbx_seq_one_letter_code
_entity_poly.pdbx_strand_id
1 'polypeptide(L)'
;MKTEQLIPLCRRYHAMLLHSDEQTISIAVVNTPPAELMEALRFATQKRIDIECWSQEQMDKRLQAQEKQAQLAQNDGPENIAERVNQILEQALRQRASDIHIEPTETHLRIRLRVDGVLHALPLLAPELAAPVIARLKVPPVSISPSTVYRRMASSR
;
A
#
# COMPACT_ATOMS: atom_id res chain seq x y z
N MET A 1 17.05 18.70 -11.90
CA MET A 1 18.15 17.85 -12.41
C MET A 1 18.76 17.10 -11.22
N LYS A 2 18.95 15.77 -11.14
CA LYS A 2 18.71 14.62 -12.02
C LYS A 2 18.39 13.41 -11.12
N THR A 3 17.16 13.27 -10.62
CA THR A 3 16.76 12.07 -9.85
C THR A 3 16.90 10.78 -10.68
N GLU A 4 16.77 10.91 -12.00
CA GLU A 4 16.99 9.83 -12.98
C GLU A 4 18.41 9.25 -12.99
N GLN A 5 19.42 10.01 -12.54
CA GLN A 5 20.80 9.50 -12.44
C GLN A 5 21.07 8.80 -11.11
N LEU A 6 20.23 9.01 -10.08
CA LEU A 6 20.45 8.44 -8.75
C LEU A 6 20.03 6.97 -8.68
N ILE A 7 18.92 6.61 -9.31
CA ILE A 7 18.43 5.23 -9.28
C ILE A 7 19.42 4.25 -9.94
N PRO A 8 19.97 4.52 -11.15
CA PRO A 8 20.97 3.65 -11.76
C PRO A 8 22.29 3.59 -10.96
N LEU A 9 22.67 4.72 -10.35
CA LEU A 9 23.88 4.82 -9.53
C LEU A 9 23.74 4.00 -8.25
N CYS A 10 22.60 4.11 -7.56
CA CYS A 10 22.30 3.30 -6.39
C CYS A 10 22.33 1.81 -6.73
N ARG A 11 21.69 1.39 -7.83
CA ARG A 11 21.72 0.00 -8.30
C ARG A 11 23.14 -0.52 -8.56
N ARG A 12 24.00 0.29 -9.19
CA ARG A 12 25.38 -0.11 -9.50
C ARG A 12 26.20 -0.40 -8.24
N TYR A 13 25.98 0.36 -7.17
CA TYR A 13 26.73 0.24 -5.92
C TYR A 13 25.97 -0.52 -4.83
N HIS A 14 24.93 -1.29 -5.18
CA HIS A 14 24.08 -2.02 -4.22
C HIS A 14 23.52 -1.13 -3.09
N ALA A 15 23.25 0.14 -3.43
CA ALA A 15 22.62 1.10 -2.55
C ALA A 15 21.12 1.21 -2.88
N MET A 16 20.31 1.59 -1.90
CA MET A 16 18.88 1.78 -2.02
C MET A 16 18.51 3.21 -1.65
N LEU A 17 17.85 3.92 -2.56
CA LEU A 17 17.31 5.25 -2.28
C LEU A 17 16.08 5.10 -1.36
N LEU A 18 16.17 5.59 -0.12
CA LEU A 18 15.07 5.54 0.84
C LEU A 18 14.13 6.74 0.69
N HIS A 19 14.73 7.93 0.57
CA HIS A 19 14.01 9.19 0.49
C HIS A 19 14.80 10.23 -0.29
N SER A 20 14.10 11.15 -0.95
CA SER A 20 14.69 12.29 -1.66
C SER A 20 13.71 13.45 -1.58
N ASP A 21 14.07 14.48 -0.82
CA ASP A 21 13.35 15.75 -0.74
C ASP A 21 14.17 16.87 -1.41
N GLU A 22 13.80 18.14 -1.27
CA GLU A 22 14.50 19.27 -1.90
C GLU A 22 15.92 19.50 -1.36
N GLN A 23 16.19 19.18 -0.09
CA GLN A 23 17.42 19.52 0.62
C GLN A 23 18.25 18.28 1.02
N THR A 24 17.63 17.12 1.13
CA THR A 24 18.21 15.89 1.69
C THR A 24 17.90 14.67 0.83
N ILE A 25 18.84 13.75 0.79
CA ILE A 25 18.69 12.42 0.18
C ILE A 25 19.16 11.38 1.20
N SER A 26 18.30 10.42 1.52
CA SER A 26 18.63 9.30 2.41
C SER A 26 18.82 8.02 1.60
N ILE A 27 19.97 7.36 1.79
CA ILE A 27 20.37 6.17 1.05
C ILE A 27 20.78 5.08 2.04
N ALA A 28 20.28 3.86 1.84
CA ALA A 28 20.76 2.68 2.52
C ALA A 28 21.88 2.00 1.71
N VAL A 29 22.93 1.56 2.39
CA VAL A 29 24.01 0.74 1.82
C VAL A 29 24.24 -0.48 2.71
N VAL A 30 24.63 -1.60 2.09
CA VAL A 30 24.95 -2.80 2.86
C VAL A 30 26.36 -2.67 3.46
N ASN A 31 26.46 -2.82 4.78
CA ASN A 31 27.69 -2.72 5.57
C ASN A 31 28.36 -1.34 5.53
N THR A 32 29.10 -1.03 4.46
CA THR A 32 29.97 0.16 4.39
C THR A 32 29.85 0.81 3.02
N PRO A 33 29.62 2.13 2.92
CA PRO A 33 29.57 2.82 1.65
C PRO A 33 30.97 2.85 0.99
N PRO A 34 31.11 2.43 -0.27
CA PRO A 34 32.36 2.59 -1.00
C PRO A 34 32.65 4.08 -1.25
N ALA A 35 33.93 4.47 -1.27
CA ALA A 35 34.35 5.87 -1.42
C ALA A 35 33.89 6.45 -2.77
N GLU A 36 33.87 5.61 -3.81
CA GLU A 36 33.40 5.95 -5.15
C GLU A 36 31.91 6.30 -5.18
N LEU A 37 31.10 5.63 -4.34
CA LEU A 37 29.68 5.96 -4.19
C LEU A 37 29.52 7.33 -3.56
N MET A 38 30.30 7.65 -2.53
CA MET A 38 30.28 8.97 -1.89
C MET A 38 30.61 10.08 -2.88
N GLU A 39 31.68 9.89 -3.66
CA GLU A 39 32.11 10.87 -4.66
C GLU A 39 31.08 11.04 -5.77
N ALA A 40 30.54 9.94 -6.28
CA ALA A 40 29.53 9.96 -7.32
C ALA A 40 28.20 10.59 -6.84
N LEU A 41 27.80 10.36 -5.59
CA LEU A 41 26.62 11.02 -4.99
C LEU A 41 26.85 12.51 -4.78
N ARG A 42 28.04 12.93 -4.31
CA ARG A 42 28.40 14.36 -4.19
C ARG A 42 28.42 15.07 -5.54
N PHE A 43 28.82 14.38 -6.61
CA PHE A 43 28.80 14.94 -7.96
C PHE A 43 27.38 14.97 -8.56
N ALA A 44 26.58 13.93 -8.29
CA ALA A 44 25.23 13.82 -8.82
C ALA A 44 24.24 14.76 -8.12
N THR A 45 24.50 15.15 -6.87
CA THR A 45 23.57 15.94 -6.05
C THR A 45 24.30 16.95 -5.18
N GLN A 46 23.77 18.17 -5.10
CA GLN A 46 24.20 19.19 -4.14
C GLN A 46 23.41 19.14 -2.81
N LYS A 47 22.62 18.08 -2.60
CA LYS A 47 21.78 17.89 -1.41
C LYS A 47 22.60 17.29 -0.28
N ARG A 48 22.12 17.44 0.96
CA ARG A 48 22.68 16.73 2.11
C ARG A 48 22.41 15.24 1.94
N ILE A 49 23.46 14.43 1.98
CA ILE A 49 23.35 12.98 1.85
C ILE A 49 23.38 12.37 3.25
N ASP A 50 22.35 11.63 3.60
CA ASP A 50 22.27 10.81 4.79
C ASP A 50 22.42 9.33 4.39
N ILE A 51 23.29 8.60 5.10
CA ILE A 51 23.66 7.24 4.73
C ILE A 51 23.41 6.31 5.90
N GLU A 52 22.52 5.36 5.66
CA GLU A 52 22.21 4.31 6.60
C GLU A 52 22.95 3.03 6.21
N CYS A 53 23.74 2.49 7.14
CA CYS A 53 24.41 1.21 6.96
C CYS A 53 23.48 0.12 7.46
N TRP A 54 22.92 -0.66 6.53
CA TRP A 54 22.02 -1.75 6.82
C TRP A 54 22.74 -3.09 6.70
N SER A 55 22.23 -4.11 7.40
CA SER A 55 22.61 -5.50 7.15
C SER A 55 21.94 -6.01 5.87
N GLN A 56 22.51 -7.07 5.30
CA GLN A 56 21.92 -7.77 4.14
C GLN A 56 20.45 -8.16 4.43
N GLU A 57 20.18 -8.66 5.64
CA GLU A 57 18.84 -9.07 6.04
C GLU A 57 17.84 -7.90 6.12
N GLN A 58 18.27 -6.73 6.58
CA GLN A 58 17.43 -5.52 6.60
C GLN A 58 17.11 -5.03 5.19
N MET A 59 18.09 -5.09 4.28
CA MET A 59 17.92 -4.74 2.86
C MET A 59 16.92 -5.68 2.18
N ASP A 60 17.07 -6.99 2.38
CA ASP A 60 16.19 -8.01 1.80
C ASP A 60 14.76 -7.89 2.33
N LYS A 61 14.59 -7.68 3.64
CA LYS A 61 13.27 -7.43 4.25
C LYS A 61 12.60 -6.19 3.65
N ARG A 62 13.35 -5.12 3.39
CA ARG A 62 12.81 -3.90 2.78
C ARG A 62 12.43 -4.12 1.33
N LEU A 63 13.27 -4.80 0.55
CA LEU A 63 12.99 -5.13 -0.85
C LEU A 63 11.73 -5.99 -0.95
N GLN A 64 11.61 -7.03 -0.13
CA GLN A 64 10.40 -7.86 -0.06
C GLN A 64 9.16 -7.06 0.32
N ALA A 65 9.25 -6.13 1.27
CA ALA A 65 8.13 -5.28 1.63
C ALA A 65 7.70 -4.36 0.48
N GLN A 66 8.66 -3.81 -0.25
CA GLN A 66 8.43 -2.93 -1.40
C GLN A 66 7.88 -3.71 -2.60
N GLU A 67 8.40 -4.90 -2.88
CA GLU A 67 7.89 -5.82 -3.89
C GLU A 67 6.47 -6.29 -3.55
N LYS A 68 6.19 -6.63 -2.29
CA LYS A 68 4.84 -6.99 -1.84
C LYS A 68 3.89 -5.82 -2.05
N GLN A 69 4.29 -4.58 -1.71
CA GLN A 69 3.49 -3.38 -1.97
C GLN A 69 3.30 -3.10 -3.48
N ALA A 70 4.31 -3.31 -4.31
CA ALA A 70 4.23 -3.09 -5.76
C ALA A 70 3.40 -4.17 -6.47
N GLN A 71 3.54 -5.44 -6.09
CA GLN A 71 2.73 -6.56 -6.57
C GLN A 71 1.26 -6.40 -6.18
N LEU A 72 1.01 -5.83 -5.00
CA LEU A 72 -0.33 -5.42 -4.60
C LEU A 72 -0.84 -4.31 -5.55
N ALA A 73 -0.06 -3.28 -5.84
CA ALA A 73 -0.48 -2.18 -6.72
C ALA A 73 -0.69 -2.57 -8.20
N GLN A 74 -0.17 -3.70 -8.67
CA GLN A 74 -0.17 -4.10 -10.09
C GLN A 74 -1.11 -5.27 -10.45
N ASN A 75 -1.78 -5.90 -9.49
CA ASN A 75 -2.60 -7.09 -9.75
C ASN A 75 -4.09 -6.85 -9.50
N ASP A 76 -4.82 -6.44 -10.54
CA ASP A 76 -6.28 -6.21 -10.54
C ASP A 76 -7.13 -7.50 -10.66
N GLY A 77 -6.59 -8.65 -10.20
CA GLY A 77 -7.29 -9.94 -10.25
C GLY A 77 -8.38 -10.10 -9.16
N PRO A 78 -9.44 -10.90 -9.40
CA PRO A 78 -10.57 -11.08 -8.47
C PRO A 78 -10.20 -11.72 -7.11
N GLU A 79 -9.11 -12.49 -7.06
CA GLU A 79 -8.56 -13.07 -5.82
C GLU A 79 -7.87 -11.99 -4.96
N ASN A 80 -7.22 -11.00 -5.60
CA ASN A 80 -6.50 -9.91 -4.94
C ASN A 80 -7.45 -8.88 -4.29
N ILE A 81 -8.66 -8.71 -4.84
CA ILE A 81 -9.63 -7.73 -4.33
C ILE A 81 -10.07 -8.06 -2.91
N ALA A 82 -10.22 -9.35 -2.57
CA ALA A 82 -10.57 -9.76 -1.21
C ALA A 82 -9.45 -9.40 -0.22
N GLU A 83 -8.20 -9.68 -0.58
CA GLU A 83 -7.03 -9.32 0.23
C GLU A 83 -6.87 -7.81 0.39
N ARG A 84 -7.09 -7.05 -0.70
CA ARG A 84 -7.09 -5.58 -0.68
C ARG A 84 -8.11 -5.04 0.33
N VAL A 85 -9.34 -5.54 0.29
CA VAL A 85 -10.40 -5.14 1.22
C VAL A 85 -10.00 -5.50 2.66
N ASN A 86 -9.49 -6.71 2.89
CA ASN A 86 -9.02 -7.13 4.21
C ASN A 86 -7.91 -6.21 4.74
N GLN A 87 -6.95 -5.82 3.90
CA GLN A 87 -5.88 -4.90 4.31
C GLN A 87 -6.41 -3.51 4.69
N ILE A 88 -7.40 -2.99 3.95
CA ILE A 88 -8.05 -1.72 4.26
C ILE A 88 -8.75 -1.82 5.63
N LEU A 89 -9.48 -2.92 5.87
CA LEU A 89 -10.17 -3.18 7.13
C LEU A 89 -9.18 -3.33 8.29
N GLU A 90 -8.11 -4.10 8.12
CA GLU A 90 -7.05 -4.25 9.13
C GLU A 90 -6.39 -2.90 9.42
N GLN A 91 -6.12 -2.09 8.40
CA GLN A 91 -5.53 -0.78 8.59
C GLN A 91 -6.48 0.15 9.36
N ALA A 92 -7.77 0.15 9.03
CA ALA A 92 -8.79 0.88 9.77
C ALA A 92 -8.85 0.44 11.24
N LEU A 93 -8.81 -0.87 11.51
CA LEU A 93 -8.76 -1.43 12.86
C LEU A 93 -7.49 -1.02 13.62
N ARG A 94 -6.31 -1.15 12.99
CA ARG A 94 -5.02 -0.76 13.58
C ARG A 94 -4.99 0.72 13.93
N GLN A 95 -5.57 1.57 13.08
CA GLN A 95 -5.65 3.01 13.30
C GLN A 95 -6.86 3.43 14.14
N ARG A 96 -7.69 2.50 14.60
CA ARG A 96 -8.95 2.76 15.32
C ARG A 96 -9.85 3.76 14.60
N ALA A 97 -9.91 3.65 13.28
CA ALA A 97 -10.77 4.50 12.46
C ALA A 97 -12.25 4.22 12.78
N SER A 98 -13.03 5.29 12.96
CA SER A 98 -14.47 5.18 13.18
C SER A 98 -15.21 4.86 11.88
N ASP A 99 -14.68 5.29 10.73
CA ASP A 99 -15.33 5.17 9.43
C ASP A 99 -14.31 4.96 8.31
N ILE A 100 -14.73 4.22 7.30
CA ILE A 100 -14.00 4.01 6.06
C ILE A 100 -14.83 4.62 4.93
N HIS A 101 -14.34 5.70 4.36
CA HIS A 101 -14.93 6.37 3.21
C HIS A 101 -14.35 5.78 1.93
N ILE A 102 -15.23 5.33 1.03
CA ILE A 102 -14.87 4.79 -0.28
C ILE A 102 -15.52 5.67 -1.33
N GLU A 103 -14.70 6.37 -2.10
CA GLU A 103 -15.09 7.44 -3.01
C GLU A 103 -14.59 7.11 -4.42
N PRO A 104 -15.42 6.43 -5.23
CA PRO A 104 -15.15 6.23 -6.64
C PRO A 104 -15.14 7.58 -7.37
N THR A 105 -14.14 7.80 -8.22
CA THR A 105 -14.08 8.92 -9.16
C THR A 105 -13.83 8.40 -10.57
N GLU A 106 -13.93 9.26 -11.58
CA GLU A 106 -13.68 8.87 -12.97
C GLU A 106 -12.23 8.44 -13.23
N THR A 107 -11.27 8.96 -12.46
CA THR A 107 -9.83 8.76 -12.70
C THR A 107 -9.16 7.83 -11.69
N HIS A 108 -9.76 7.62 -10.52
CA HIS A 108 -9.21 6.82 -9.45
C HIS A 108 -10.26 6.45 -8.39
N LEU A 109 -9.96 5.45 -7.59
CA LEU A 109 -10.70 5.13 -6.37
C LEU A 109 -9.97 5.74 -5.17
N ARG A 110 -10.65 6.63 -4.44
CA ARG A 110 -10.12 7.25 -3.23
C ARG A 110 -10.68 6.55 -1.99
N ILE A 111 -9.81 6.23 -1.04
CA ILE A 111 -10.20 5.67 0.26
C ILE A 111 -9.68 6.58 1.38
N ARG A 112 -10.54 6.93 2.33
CA ARG A 112 -10.17 7.74 3.50
C ARG A 112 -10.63 7.07 4.79
N LEU A 113 -9.80 7.13 5.82
CA LEU A 113 -10.11 6.65 7.16
C LEU A 113 -10.42 7.84 8.06
N ARG A 114 -11.52 7.81 8.81
CA ARG A 114 -11.79 8.82 9.85
C ARG A 114 -11.18 8.34 11.16
N VAL A 115 -10.12 8.98 11.61
CA VAL A 115 -9.44 8.69 12.89
C VAL A 115 -9.55 9.94 13.75
N ASP A 116 -10.14 9.81 14.94
CA ASP A 116 -10.36 10.93 15.89
C ASP A 116 -11.01 12.18 15.24
N GLY A 117 -11.92 11.95 14.28
CA GLY A 117 -12.63 13.00 13.55
C GLY A 117 -11.89 13.58 12.35
N VAL A 118 -10.64 13.20 12.10
CA VAL A 118 -9.82 13.66 10.97
C VAL A 118 -9.79 12.61 9.86
N LEU A 119 -9.89 13.05 8.59
CA LEU A 119 -9.82 12.16 7.44
C LEU A 119 -8.38 11.97 6.97
N HIS A 120 -7.91 10.72 7.00
CA HIS A 120 -6.60 10.30 6.51
C HIS A 120 -6.76 9.57 5.18
N ALA A 121 -6.16 10.11 4.11
CA ALA A 121 -6.20 9.49 2.80
C ALA A 121 -5.22 8.31 2.71
N LEU A 122 -5.69 7.19 2.18
CA LEU A 122 -4.84 6.08 1.73
C LEU A 122 -4.34 6.35 0.30
N PRO A 123 -3.33 5.59 -0.18
CA PRO A 123 -2.91 5.66 -1.57
C PRO A 123 -4.10 5.50 -2.53
N LEU A 124 -4.10 6.30 -3.61
CA LEU A 124 -5.11 6.21 -4.64
C LEU A 124 -5.03 4.85 -5.35
N LEU A 125 -6.19 4.28 -5.63
CA LEU A 125 -6.32 3.01 -6.32
C LEU A 125 -6.84 3.25 -7.75
N ALA A 126 -6.61 2.28 -8.63
CA ALA A 126 -7.11 2.34 -10.00
C ALA A 126 -8.66 2.40 -10.03
N PRO A 127 -9.28 3.15 -10.96
CA PRO A 127 -10.73 3.31 -11.00
C PRO A 127 -11.47 1.99 -11.24
N GLU A 128 -10.86 1.02 -11.92
CA GLU A 128 -11.46 -0.30 -12.19
C GLU A 128 -11.74 -1.09 -10.89
N LEU A 129 -11.02 -0.79 -9.80
CA LEU A 129 -11.19 -1.45 -8.50
C LEU A 129 -12.44 -1.00 -7.73
N ALA A 130 -13.09 0.09 -8.13
CA ALA A 130 -14.24 0.63 -7.40
C ALA A 130 -15.41 -0.35 -7.29
N ALA A 131 -15.91 -0.84 -8.43
CA ALA A 131 -17.03 -1.78 -8.48
C ALA A 131 -16.78 -3.08 -7.70
N PRO A 132 -15.64 -3.78 -7.88
CA PRO A 132 -15.40 -5.03 -7.17
C PRO A 132 -15.14 -4.83 -5.67
N VAL A 133 -14.49 -3.73 -5.24
CA VAL A 133 -14.37 -3.38 -3.81
C VAL A 133 -15.74 -3.16 -3.18
N ILE A 134 -16.61 -2.38 -3.83
CA ILE A 134 -17.97 -2.13 -3.35
C ILE A 134 -18.76 -3.44 -3.27
N ALA A 135 -18.65 -4.31 -4.29
CA ALA A 135 -19.34 -5.60 -4.31
C ALA A 135 -18.92 -6.51 -3.13
N ARG A 136 -17.64 -6.51 -2.74
CA ARG A 136 -17.14 -7.29 -1.59
C ARG A 136 -17.65 -6.78 -0.24
N LEU A 137 -17.87 -5.48 -0.11
CA LEU A 137 -18.39 -4.87 1.12
C LEU A 137 -19.91 -4.97 1.22
N LYS A 138 -20.59 -5.19 0.10
CA LYS A 138 -22.04 -5.33 0.05
C LYS A 138 -22.42 -6.73 0.56
N VAL A 139 -23.24 -6.78 1.60
CA VAL A 139 -23.88 -8.03 2.02
C VAL A 139 -24.95 -8.40 0.98
N PRO A 140 -24.93 -9.60 0.38
CA PRO A 140 -26.00 -10.01 -0.51
C PRO A 140 -27.33 -10.09 0.27
N PRO A 141 -28.47 -9.80 -0.36
CA PRO A 141 -29.76 -9.98 0.31
C PRO A 141 -29.87 -11.44 0.78
N VAL A 142 -30.15 -11.63 2.07
CA VAL A 142 -30.46 -12.94 2.63
C VAL A 142 -31.61 -13.51 1.80
N SER A 143 -31.34 -14.57 1.04
CA SER A 143 -32.38 -15.31 0.33
C SER A 143 -33.14 -16.12 1.38
N ILE A 144 -34.25 -15.55 1.86
CA ILE A 144 -35.14 -16.25 2.77
C ILE A 144 -35.83 -17.35 1.94
N SER A 145 -35.43 -18.60 2.12
CA SER A 145 -36.12 -19.72 1.49
C SER A 145 -37.59 -19.75 1.98
N PRO A 146 -38.59 -19.81 1.08
CA PRO A 146 -40.02 -19.84 1.43
C PRO A 146 -40.40 -21.02 2.34
N SER A 147 -39.54 -22.03 2.44
CA SER A 147 -39.75 -23.26 3.21
C SER A 147 -39.77 -23.06 4.74
N THR A 148 -39.32 -21.91 5.26
CA THR A 148 -39.30 -21.64 6.71
C THR A 148 -40.69 -21.24 7.26
N VAL A 149 -41.61 -20.77 6.41
CA VAL A 149 -42.93 -20.29 6.87
C VAL A 149 -43.94 -21.44 7.04
N TYR A 150 -43.81 -22.54 6.30
CA TYR A 150 -44.86 -23.57 6.26
C TYR A 150 -44.82 -24.60 7.41
N ARG A 151 -43.76 -24.65 8.23
CA ARG A 151 -43.63 -25.68 9.28
C ARG A 151 -44.43 -25.38 10.56
N ARG A 152 -45.03 -24.20 10.72
CA ARG A 152 -45.73 -23.84 11.97
C ARG A 152 -47.25 -23.99 11.94
N MET A 153 -47.87 -24.40 10.83
CA MET A 153 -49.34 -24.53 10.73
C MET A 153 -49.87 -25.98 10.68
N ALA A 154 -49.00 -27.00 10.74
CA ALA A 154 -49.42 -28.40 10.60
C ALA A 154 -49.17 -29.26 11.86
N SER A 155 -49.32 -28.70 13.06
CA SER A 155 -49.39 -29.50 14.29
C SER A 155 -50.36 -28.90 15.29
N SER A 156 -51.64 -29.18 15.07
CA SER A 156 -52.69 -29.21 16.08
C SER A 156 -53.83 -30.05 15.51
N ARG A 157 -53.76 -31.36 15.75
CA ARG A 157 -54.94 -32.19 15.92
C ARG A 157 -55.09 -32.43 17.42
#